data_AF-A0AAW2YB04-F1
#
_entry.id   AF-A0AAW2YB04-F1
#
_cell.length_a   1.000
_cell.length_b   1.000
_cell.length_c   1.000
_cell.angle_alpha   90.00
_cell.angle_beta   90.00
_cell.angle_gamma   90.00
#
_symmetry.space_group_name_H-M   'P 1'
#
loop_
_entity.id
_entity.type
_entity.pdbx_description
1 polymer ?
#
loop_
_entity_poly.entity_id
_entity_poly.type
_entity_poly.pdbx_seq_one_letter_code
_entity_poly.pdbx_strand_id
1 'polypeptide(L)'
;MTNEIQKQYNRLDDVPSIMLCMKEVYAVPDRNIRYATTKAFFGTKMAEGSSVQSHGVKMFSLVEKLEDLKAGFENDTYIDVILQSLPLSYDPFIVNYSMNGLEKSIHELINMLIQYEETTHKSEPTVLVGGLRPPRRKTRGPDAGRGRMARERLS
;
A
#
# COMPACT_ATOMS: atom_id res chain seq x y z
N MET A 1 -15.83 24.20 48.03
CA MET A 1 -14.50 24.42 47.43
C MET A 1 -14.71 24.62 45.93
N THR A 2 -14.90 25.86 45.50
CA THR A 2 -15.09 26.19 44.08
C THR A 2 -13.71 26.33 43.47
N ASN A 3 -13.33 25.43 42.57
CA ASN A 3 -12.05 25.49 41.87
C ASN A 3 -11.99 26.80 41.05
N GLU A 4 -10.81 27.42 40.96
CA GLU A 4 -10.51 28.65 40.23
C GLU A 4 -11.13 28.66 38.83
N ILE A 5 -11.22 27.50 38.16
CA ILE A 5 -11.87 27.33 36.86
C ILE A 5 -13.37 27.67 36.91
N GLN A 6 -14.08 27.16 37.93
CA GLN A 6 -15.52 27.41 38.10
C GLN A 6 -15.79 28.89 38.43
N LYS A 7 -14.87 29.53 39.16
CA LYS A 7 -14.97 30.96 39.52
C LYS A 7 -14.78 31.88 38.30
N GLN A 8 -13.95 31.49 37.34
CA GLN A 8 -13.79 32.20 36.06
C GLN A 8 -15.04 32.03 35.17
N TYR A 9 -15.60 30.83 35.11
CA TYR A 9 -16.77 30.52 34.29
C TYR A 9 -18.04 31.26 34.73
N ASN A 10 -18.24 31.39 36.04
CA ASN A 10 -19.39 32.12 36.61
C ASN A 10 -19.31 33.64 36.41
N ARG A 11 -18.24 34.16 35.79
CA ARG A 11 -18.05 35.59 35.45
C ARG A 11 -18.27 35.89 33.96
N LEU A 12 -18.52 34.87 33.14
CA LEU A 12 -18.81 35.01 31.72
C LEU A 12 -20.33 34.97 31.54
N ASP A 13 -20.95 36.13 31.28
CA ASP A 13 -22.42 36.27 31.19
C ASP A 13 -22.98 36.03 29.77
N ASP A 14 -22.14 35.70 28.79
CA ASP A 14 -22.54 35.56 27.39
C ASP A 14 -22.09 34.23 26.75
N VAL A 15 -23.01 33.58 26.03
CA VAL A 15 -22.86 32.23 25.45
C VAL A 15 -21.67 32.13 24.48
N PRO A 16 -21.43 33.07 23.55
CA PRO A 16 -20.21 33.16 22.76
C PRO A 16 -18.91 33.12 23.55
N SER A 17 -18.84 33.83 24.69
CA SER A 17 -17.63 33.91 25.53
C SER A 17 -17.37 32.59 26.24
N ILE A 18 -18.43 31.94 26.73
CA ILE A 18 -18.40 30.58 27.27
C ILE A 18 -17.93 29.58 26.21
N MET A 19 -18.45 29.66 24.98
CA MET A 19 -18.08 28.76 23.88
C MET A 19 -16.62 28.94 23.45
N LEU A 20 -16.11 30.19 23.41
CA LEU A 20 -14.72 30.47 23.11
C LEU A 20 -13.79 29.91 24.18
N CYS A 21 -14.11 30.13 25.47
CA CYS A 21 -13.35 29.60 26.59
C CYS A 21 -13.32 28.06 26.58
N MET A 22 -14.45 27.41 26.30
CA MET A 22 -14.50 25.96 26.08
C MET A 22 -13.59 25.53 24.93
N LYS A 23 -13.64 26.20 23.78
CA LYS A 23 -12.75 25.89 22.65
C LYS A 23 -11.29 26.05 23.02
N GLU A 24 -10.91 27.03 23.83
CA GLU A 24 -9.54 27.23 24.28
C GLU A 24 -9.09 26.19 25.32
N VAL A 25 -9.93 25.85 26.29
CA VAL A 25 -9.62 24.87 27.35
C VAL A 25 -9.53 23.45 26.79
N TYR A 26 -10.34 23.13 25.78
CA TYR A 26 -10.35 21.83 25.10
C TYR A 26 -9.59 21.84 23.77
N ALA A 27 -8.97 22.96 23.38
CA ALA A 27 -8.10 23.00 22.22
C ALA A 27 -6.90 22.10 22.50
N VAL A 28 -6.75 21.05 21.72
CA VAL A 28 -5.46 20.37 21.64
C VAL A 28 -4.52 21.34 20.92
N PRO A 29 -3.41 21.79 21.54
CA PRO A 29 -2.50 22.71 20.87
C PRO A 29 -2.04 22.11 19.55
N ASP A 30 -2.00 22.90 18.49
CA ASP A 30 -1.52 22.47 17.16
C ASP A 30 -0.15 21.77 17.24
N ARG A 31 0.69 22.18 18.21
CA ARG A 31 1.96 21.53 18.51
C ARG A 31 1.81 20.04 18.88
N ASN A 32 0.82 19.69 19.69
CA ASN A 32 0.57 18.31 20.12
C ASN A 32 0.03 17.47 18.96
N ILE A 33 -0.91 18.03 18.17
CA ILE A 33 -1.45 17.36 16.98
C ILE A 33 -0.33 17.14 15.96
N ARG A 34 0.50 18.16 15.71
CA ARG A 34 1.63 18.07 14.80
C ARG A 34 2.64 17.04 15.26
N TYR A 35 2.99 17.02 16.55
CA TYR A 35 3.87 16.01 17.12
C TYR A 35 3.32 14.58 16.95
N ALA A 36 2.05 14.36 17.30
CA ALA A 36 1.43 13.05 17.15
C ALA A 36 1.35 12.59 15.68
N THR A 37 1.00 13.51 14.77
CA THR A 37 0.93 13.23 13.33
C THR A 37 2.32 12.94 12.76
N THR A 38 3.33 13.72 13.14
CA THR A 38 4.73 13.50 12.75
C THR A 38 5.19 12.14 13.24
N LYS A 39 4.96 11.80 14.51
CA LYS A 39 5.28 10.49 15.07
C LYS A 39 4.60 9.35 14.32
N ALA A 40 3.33 9.51 13.95
CA ALA A 40 2.60 8.53 13.17
C ALA A 40 3.18 8.37 11.76
N PHE A 41 3.53 9.47 11.10
CA PHE A 41 4.12 9.48 9.76
C PHE A 41 5.45 8.73 9.71
N PHE A 42 6.41 9.11 10.55
CA PHE A 42 7.72 8.45 10.60
C PHE A 42 7.67 7.01 11.15
N GLY A 43 6.68 6.71 12.00
CA GLY A 43 6.50 5.39 12.61
C GLY A 43 5.66 4.40 11.80
N THR A 44 4.97 4.84 10.75
CA THR A 44 4.12 3.95 9.95
C THR A 44 5.00 3.11 9.03
N LYS A 45 4.86 1.78 9.16
CA LYS A 45 5.52 0.78 8.31
C LYS A 45 4.47 -0.12 7.68
N MET A 46 4.71 -0.50 6.43
CA MET A 46 3.90 -1.46 5.71
C MET A 46 4.35 -2.87 6.09
N ALA A 47 3.39 -3.78 6.29
CA ALA A 47 3.70 -5.19 6.54
C ALA A 47 3.95 -5.93 5.21
N GLU A 48 4.85 -6.92 5.23
CA GLU A 48 5.11 -7.79 4.08
C GLU A 48 3.81 -8.46 3.60
N GLY A 49 3.56 -8.42 2.29
CA GLY A 49 2.34 -9.00 1.67
C GLY A 49 1.02 -8.26 1.96
N SER A 50 1.05 -7.12 2.66
CA SER A 50 -0.13 -6.24 2.79
C SER A 50 -0.34 -5.38 1.54
N SER A 51 -1.52 -4.77 1.39
CA SER A 51 -1.84 -3.96 0.21
C SER A 51 -1.10 -2.62 0.20
N VAL A 52 -0.34 -2.36 -0.86
CA VAL A 52 0.29 -1.05 -1.14
C VAL A 52 -0.76 0.04 -1.21
N GLN A 53 -1.89 -0.19 -1.86
CA GLN A 53 -2.93 0.82 -2.02
C GLN A 53 -3.43 1.31 -0.65
N SER A 54 -3.72 0.39 0.27
CA SER A 54 -4.17 0.74 1.62
C SER A 54 -3.11 1.54 2.39
N HIS A 55 -1.85 1.10 2.30
CA HIS A 55 -0.72 1.79 2.92
C HIS A 55 -0.48 3.18 2.32
N GLY A 56 -0.52 3.31 0.99
CA GLY A 56 -0.34 4.56 0.27
C GLY A 56 -1.39 5.61 0.64
N VAL A 57 -2.68 5.22 0.69
CA VAL A 57 -3.76 6.11 1.16
C VAL A 57 -3.52 6.59 2.59
N LYS A 58 -3.07 5.70 3.48
CA LYS A 58 -2.75 6.06 4.86
C LYS A 58 -1.59 7.05 4.93
N MET A 59 -0.49 6.81 4.21
CA MET A 59 0.65 7.73 4.17
C MET A 59 0.26 9.09 3.58
N PHE A 60 -0.53 9.10 2.50
CA PHE A 60 -1.02 10.33 1.89
C PHE A 60 -1.87 11.16 2.86
N SER A 61 -2.80 10.53 3.59
CA SER A 61 -3.62 11.23 4.59
C SER A 61 -2.79 11.85 5.74
N LEU A 62 -1.64 11.25 6.08
CA LEU A 62 -0.73 11.79 7.07
C LEU A 62 0.05 12.99 6.52
N VAL A 63 0.40 12.97 5.24
CA VAL A 63 1.03 14.10 4.55
C VAL A 63 0.09 15.30 4.50
N GLU A 64 -1.14 15.12 3.99
CA GLU A 64 -2.14 16.21 3.92
C GLU A 64 -2.32 16.87 5.29
N LYS A 65 -2.43 16.04 6.34
CA LYS A 65 -2.57 16.52 7.71
C LYS A 65 -1.33 17.29 8.21
N LEU A 66 -0.13 16.91 7.80
CA LEU A 66 1.10 17.63 8.13
C LEU A 66 1.21 18.97 7.39
N GLU A 67 0.74 19.03 6.14
CA GLU A 67 0.64 20.25 5.34
C GLU A 67 -0.36 21.24 5.95
N ASP A 68 -1.55 20.77 6.33
CA ASP A 68 -2.57 21.56 7.03
C ASP A 68 -2.03 22.16 8.33
N LEU A 69 -1.24 21.38 9.06
CA LEU A 69 -0.59 21.79 10.30
C LEU A 69 0.66 22.65 10.07
N LYS A 70 1.01 22.95 8.82
CA LYS A 70 2.21 23.71 8.41
C LYS A 70 3.48 23.15 9.05
N ALA A 71 3.66 21.83 8.94
CA ALA A 71 4.81 21.14 9.50
C ALA A 71 6.15 21.58 8.88
N GLY A 72 6.13 22.05 7.63
CA GLY A 72 7.29 22.65 6.96
C GLY A 72 8.28 21.64 6.37
N PHE A 73 7.83 20.43 6.04
CA PHE A 73 8.64 19.46 5.32
C PHE A 73 8.62 19.74 3.81
N GLU A 74 9.73 19.43 3.15
CA GLU A 74 9.82 19.43 1.69
C GLU A 74 9.19 18.16 1.11
N ASN A 75 8.71 18.22 -0.13
CA ASN A 75 8.07 17.07 -0.80
C ASN A 75 8.98 15.83 -0.81
N ASP A 76 10.28 16.03 -1.00
CA ASP A 76 11.29 14.95 -0.99
C ASP A 76 11.35 14.24 0.35
N THR A 77 11.18 14.96 1.46
CA THR A 77 11.13 14.34 2.80
C THR A 77 9.93 13.41 2.94
N TYR A 78 8.77 13.79 2.38
CA TYR A 78 7.60 12.92 2.42
C TYR A 78 7.81 11.66 1.57
N ILE A 79 8.38 11.81 0.38
CA ILE A 79 8.72 10.70 -0.52
C ILE A 79 9.69 9.74 0.16
N ASP A 80 10.77 10.26 0.74
CA ASP A 80 11.79 9.46 1.41
C ASP A 80 11.21 8.63 2.55
N VAL A 81 10.32 9.21 3.35
CA VAL A 81 9.67 8.50 4.46
C VAL A 81 8.69 7.44 3.94
N ILE A 82 7.97 7.72 2.84
CA ILE A 82 7.11 6.73 2.18
C ILE A 82 7.95 5.57 1.66
N LEU A 83 9.05 5.81 0.96
CA LEU A 83 9.95 4.75 0.47
C LEU A 83 10.52 3.93 1.63
N GLN A 84 10.97 4.58 2.70
CA GLN A 84 11.48 3.91 3.92
C GLN A 84 10.40 3.13 4.70
N SER A 85 9.12 3.38 4.44
CA SER A 85 8.02 2.69 5.10
C SER A 85 7.68 1.34 4.46
N LEU A 86 8.20 1.08 3.26
CA LEU A 86 7.93 -0.13 2.50
C LEU A 86 8.71 -1.34 3.07
N PRO A 87 8.23 -2.57 2.82
CA PRO A 87 8.97 -3.79 3.13
C PRO A 87 10.18 -3.98 2.20
N LEU A 88 11.13 -4.83 2.61
CA LEU A 88 12.36 -5.11 1.84
C LEU A 88 12.09 -5.72 0.45
N SER A 89 10.94 -6.37 0.24
CA SER A 89 10.53 -6.86 -1.09
C SER A 89 10.37 -5.76 -2.14
N TYR A 90 10.27 -4.49 -1.70
CA TYR A 90 10.20 -3.32 -2.57
C TYR A 90 11.56 -2.69 -2.86
N ASP A 91 12.68 -3.23 -2.34
CA ASP A 91 14.03 -2.74 -2.64
C ASP A 91 14.31 -2.59 -4.16
N PRO A 92 13.89 -3.51 -5.05
CA PRO A 92 14.07 -3.33 -6.50
C PRO A 92 13.33 -2.10 -7.03
N PHE A 93 12.13 -1.80 -6.51
CA PHE A 93 11.40 -0.58 -6.85
C PHE A 93 12.15 0.66 -6.36
N ILE A 94 12.66 0.66 -5.13
CA ILE A 94 13.36 1.80 -4.54
C ILE A 94 14.64 2.13 -5.32
N VAL A 95 15.44 1.11 -5.68
CA VAL A 95 16.64 1.30 -6.52
C VAL A 95 16.27 1.89 -7.88
N ASN A 96 15.22 1.36 -8.51
CA ASN A 96 14.74 1.89 -9.79
C ASN A 96 14.20 3.33 -9.68
N TYR A 97 13.49 3.63 -8.59
CA TYR A 97 12.99 4.98 -8.31
C TYR A 97 14.13 5.94 -8.06
N SER A 98 15.17 5.57 -7.31
CA SER A 98 16.34 6.45 -7.08
C SER A 98 17.09 6.79 -8.37
N MET A 99 17.14 5.86 -9.33
CA MET A 99 17.86 6.06 -10.59
C MET A 99 17.05 6.83 -11.64
N ASN A 100 15.71 6.73 -11.59
CA ASN A 100 14.79 7.27 -12.60
C ASN A 100 13.77 8.27 -12.02
N GLY A 101 13.95 8.64 -10.75
CA GLY A 101 13.05 9.46 -9.95
C GLY A 101 13.22 10.92 -10.29
N LEU A 102 12.56 11.32 -11.37
CA LEU A 102 12.27 12.74 -11.61
C LEU A 102 11.41 13.30 -10.45
N GLU A 103 11.35 14.63 -10.35
CA GLU A 103 10.41 15.34 -9.48
C GLU A 103 9.00 14.78 -9.67
N LYS A 104 8.53 14.00 -8.70
CA LYS A 104 7.22 13.34 -8.72
C LYS A 104 6.44 13.75 -7.50
N SER A 105 5.14 13.90 -7.69
CA SER A 105 4.20 14.06 -6.59
C SER A 105 4.04 12.76 -5.80
N ILE A 106 3.57 12.88 -4.56
CA ILE A 106 3.26 11.72 -3.70
C ILE A 106 2.18 10.83 -4.32
N HIS A 107 1.21 11.42 -5.02
CA HIS A 107 0.19 10.67 -5.77
C HIS A 107 0.80 9.80 -6.87
N GLU A 108 1.73 10.34 -7.64
CA GLU A 108 2.43 9.59 -8.69
C GLU A 108 3.27 8.47 -8.10
N LEU A 109 3.96 8.72 -6.98
CA LEU A 109 4.69 7.67 -6.25
C LEU A 109 3.76 6.51 -5.86
N ILE A 110 2.61 6.81 -5.24
CA ILE A 110 1.65 5.78 -4.82
C ILE A 110 1.11 5.00 -6.03
N ASN A 111 0.78 5.68 -7.12
CA ASN A 111 0.29 5.02 -8.34
C ASN A 111 1.34 4.08 -8.95
N MET A 112 2.62 4.47 -8.97
CA MET A 112 3.70 3.61 -9.43
C MET A 112 3.90 2.39 -8.53
N LEU A 113 3.80 2.56 -7.21
CA LEU A 113 3.87 1.44 -6.27
C LEU A 113 2.73 0.44 -6.48
N ILE A 114 1.51 0.93 -6.72
CA ILE A 114 0.34 0.07 -7.03
C ILE A 114 0.57 -0.71 -8.33
N GLN A 115 1.06 -0.03 -9.39
CA GLN A 115 1.38 -0.71 -10.64
C GLN A 115 2.49 -1.76 -10.46
N TYR A 116 3.50 -1.46 -9.65
CA TYR A 116 4.55 -2.40 -9.32
C TYR A 116 4.00 -3.64 -8.62
N GLU A 117 3.18 -3.47 -7.57
CA GLU A 117 2.48 -4.56 -6.85
C GLU A 117 1.69 -5.46 -7.83
N GLU A 118 0.92 -4.88 -8.75
CA GLU A 118 0.17 -5.65 -9.74
C GLU A 118 1.05 -6.46 -10.70
N THR A 119 2.21 -5.94 -11.08
CA THR A 119 3.15 -6.64 -11.99
C THR A 119 3.90 -7.76 -11.28
N THR A 120 4.23 -7.59 -10.00
CA THR A 120 4.91 -8.63 -9.20
C THR A 120 3.96 -9.76 -8.82
N HIS A 121 2.69 -9.48 -8.49
CA HIS A 121 1.70 -10.53 -8.22
C HIS A 121 1.30 -11.35 -9.45
N LYS A 122 1.44 -10.81 -10.66
CA LYS A 122 1.22 -11.56 -11.92
C LYS A 122 2.40 -12.43 -12.31
N SER A 123 3.57 -12.24 -11.70
CA SER A 123 4.82 -12.89 -12.10
C SER A 123 5.36 -13.92 -11.11
N GLU A 124 4.66 -14.21 -9.99
CA GLU A 124 4.87 -15.43 -9.20
C GLU A 124 4.76 -16.66 -10.12
N PRO A 125 5.88 -17.29 -10.52
CA PRO A 125 5.82 -18.50 -11.30
C PRO A 125 5.36 -19.58 -10.32
N THR A 126 4.27 -20.27 -10.65
CA THR A 126 4.04 -21.59 -10.09
C THR A 126 5.29 -22.43 -10.37
N VAL A 127 6.20 -22.51 -9.40
CA VAL A 127 7.35 -23.41 -9.45
C VAL A 127 6.77 -24.82 -9.38
N LEU A 128 6.48 -25.38 -10.55
CA LEU A 128 6.20 -26.79 -10.72
C LEU A 128 7.48 -27.54 -10.30
N VAL A 129 7.49 -27.97 -9.03
CA VAL A 129 8.44 -28.93 -8.50
C VAL A 129 8.50 -30.13 -9.44
N GLY A 130 9.73 -30.50 -9.77
CA GLY A 130 10.10 -31.38 -10.86
C GLY A 130 9.31 -32.69 -10.93
N GLY A 131 8.71 -32.93 -12.09
CA GLY A 131 8.24 -34.23 -12.52
C GLY A 131 8.65 -34.42 -13.98
N LEU A 132 9.85 -34.97 -14.20
CA LEU A 132 10.29 -35.41 -15.53
C LEU A 132 9.25 -36.39 -16.10
N ARG A 133 8.50 -35.97 -17.13
CA ARG A 133 7.75 -36.88 -18.01
C ARG A 133 8.52 -37.02 -19.32
N PRO A 134 8.87 -38.24 -19.76
CA PRO A 134 9.58 -38.42 -21.02
C PRO A 134 8.65 -38.18 -22.22
N PRO A 135 9.19 -37.74 -23.37
CA PRO A 135 8.39 -37.39 -24.54
C PRO A 135 7.85 -38.66 -25.23
N ARG A 136 6.52 -38.75 -25.38
CA ARG A 136 5.90 -39.77 -26.24
C ARG A 136 6.15 -39.44 -27.70
N ARG A 137 6.94 -40.30 -28.36
CA ARG A 137 7.22 -40.28 -29.80
C ARG A 137 5.91 -40.33 -30.62
N LYS A 138 5.82 -39.44 -31.60
CA LYS A 138 4.82 -39.42 -32.66
C LYS A 138 5.25 -40.42 -33.74
N THR A 139 4.58 -41.57 -33.86
CA THR A 139 4.74 -42.46 -35.02
C THR A 139 3.65 -42.16 -36.05
N ARG A 140 4.07 -41.89 -37.28
CA ARG A 140 3.21 -41.62 -38.44
C ARG A 140 3.38 -42.78 -39.45
N GLY A 141 2.27 -43.44 -39.76
CA GLY A 141 1.99 -44.19 -41.00
C GLY A 141 2.40 -45.67 -41.06
N PRO A 142 1.91 -46.46 -42.05
CA PRO A 142 0.97 -46.10 -43.12
C PRO A 142 -0.28 -47.01 -43.27
N ASP A 143 -1.21 -46.50 -44.07
CA ASP A 143 -2.44 -47.10 -44.59
C ASP A 143 -2.14 -48.19 -45.66
N ALA A 144 -2.83 -49.34 -45.58
CA ALA A 144 -2.85 -50.37 -46.63
C ALA A 144 -4.05 -51.34 -46.48
N GLY A 145 -5.14 -51.03 -47.18
CA GLY A 145 -5.70 -51.91 -48.23
C GLY A 145 -6.31 -53.28 -47.89
N ARG A 146 -7.64 -53.35 -48.04
CA ARG A 146 -8.45 -54.37 -48.78
C ARG A 146 -8.36 -55.87 -48.38
N GLY A 147 -9.54 -56.45 -48.13
CA GLY A 147 -9.98 -57.67 -48.85
C GLY A 147 -10.52 -58.85 -48.04
N ARG A 148 -11.85 -59.03 -48.10
CA ARG A 148 -12.66 -60.27 -48.14
C ARG A 148 -11.99 -61.62 -47.81
N MET A 149 -12.64 -62.46 -46.99
CA MET A 149 -13.66 -63.47 -47.39
C MET A 149 -14.13 -64.28 -46.18
N ALA A 150 -15.37 -64.77 -46.30
CA ALA A 150 -16.07 -65.62 -45.35
C ALA A 150 -15.88 -67.11 -45.65
N ARG A 151 -16.26 -67.93 -44.65
CA ARG A 151 -16.47 -69.40 -44.63
C ARG A 151 -15.15 -70.20 -44.50
N GLU A 152 -15.06 -71.24 -43.67
CA GLU A 152 -15.99 -72.37 -43.61
C GLU A 152 -15.85 -73.24 -42.32
N ARG A 153 -17.01 -73.78 -41.87
CA ARG A 153 -17.39 -74.99 -41.10
C ARG A 153 -16.38 -75.76 -40.22
N LEU A 154 -16.85 -76.24 -39.05
CA LEU A 154 -17.30 -77.64 -38.81
C LEU A 154 -17.51 -77.89 -37.30
N SER A 155 -18.76 -78.06 -36.87
CA SER A 155 -19.30 -79.31 -36.28
C SER A 155 -20.79 -79.15 -35.97
#